data_AF-F3P4Q2-F1
#
_entry.id   AF-F3P4Q2-F1
#
_cell.length_a   1.000
_cell.length_b   1.000
_cell.length_c   1.000
_cell.angle_alpha   90.00
_cell.angle_beta   90.00
_cell.angle_gamma   90.00
#
_symmetry.space_group_name_H-M   'P 1'
#
loop_
_entity.id
_entity.type
_entity.pdbx_description
1 polymer ?
#
loop_
_entity_poly.entity_id
_entity_poly.type
_entity_poly.pdbx_seq_one_letter_code
_entity_poly.pdbx_strand_id
1 'polypeptide(L)'
;MGTVTCTIKDGSTGAPLHPLLEDPQKLLANQRDEDGSALPTFNASDGLTLIAGGERIFPADYLDAAAEQHLPLSELNVSDDLKTGVTTICVVWPDPGGDTITLDHQADKSTNDNAYRLTDIPVKNS
;
A
#
# COMPACT_ATOMS: atom_id res chain seq x y z
N MET A 1 8.23 10.04 6.70
CA MET A 1 8.08 8.72 6.05
C MET A 1 7.14 7.91 6.94
N GLY A 2 6.00 7.46 6.40
CA GLY A 2 5.06 6.63 7.16
C GLY A 2 5.58 5.20 7.32
N THR A 3 5.10 4.48 8.32
CA THR A 3 5.42 3.05 8.50
C THR A 3 4.15 2.29 8.84
N VAL A 4 3.92 1.16 8.16
CA VAL A 4 2.86 0.21 8.48
C VAL A 4 3.49 -1.00 9.14
N THR A 5 2.97 -1.37 10.32
CA THR A 5 3.43 -2.53 11.09
C THR A 5 2.37 -3.63 11.03
N CYS A 6 2.71 -4.75 10.41
CA CYS A 6 1.84 -5.93 10.36
C CYS A 6 2.27 -6.95 11.42
N THR A 7 1.32 -7.42 12.24
CA THR A 7 1.56 -8.45 13.26
C THR A 7 0.81 -9.73 12.90
N ILE A 8 1.50 -10.86 12.90
CA ILE A 8 0.90 -12.18 12.64
C ILE A 8 0.65 -12.91 13.95
N LYS A 9 -0.51 -13.56 14.05
CA LYS A 9 -0.93 -14.34 15.23
C LYS A 9 -0.06 -15.60 15.40
N ASP A 10 0.28 -15.92 16.64
CA ASP A 10 0.98 -17.16 17.00
C ASP A 10 0.25 -18.41 16.46
N GLY A 11 1.00 -19.29 15.80
CA GLY A 11 0.50 -20.52 15.18
C GLY A 11 0.09 -20.39 13.71
N SER A 12 0.19 -19.21 13.11
CA SER A 12 0.03 -19.05 11.65
C SER A 12 1.15 -19.78 10.88
N THR A 13 0.81 -20.36 9.74
CA THR A 13 1.75 -21.08 8.85
C THR A 13 2.47 -20.16 7.86
N GLY A 14 2.25 -18.84 7.97
CA GLY A 14 2.69 -17.81 7.04
C GLY A 14 1.74 -17.64 5.85
N ALA A 15 1.67 -16.41 5.36
CA ALA A 15 0.98 -16.03 4.12
C ALA A 15 1.78 -14.89 3.45
N PRO A 16 1.70 -14.75 2.12
CA PRO A 16 2.27 -13.59 1.44
C PRO A 16 1.68 -12.31 2.02
N LEU A 17 2.52 -11.30 2.21
CA LEU A 17 2.09 -10.01 2.72
C LEU A 17 1.44 -9.13 1.64
N HIS A 18 1.86 -9.32 0.38
CA HIS A 18 1.39 -8.57 -0.77
C HIS A 18 -0.14 -8.47 -0.92
N PRO A 19 -0.97 -9.52 -0.74
CA PRO A 19 -2.43 -9.39 -0.82
C PRO A 19 -3.09 -8.44 0.19
N LEU A 20 -2.35 -7.99 1.21
CA LEU A 20 -2.82 -6.98 2.17
C LEU A 20 -2.41 -5.55 1.77
N LEU A 21 -1.52 -5.40 0.79
CA LEU A 21 -0.87 -4.14 0.43
C LEU A 21 -1.04 -3.79 -1.05
N GLU A 22 -1.45 -4.76 -1.87
CA GLU A 22 -1.66 -4.60 -3.30
C GLU A 22 -2.88 -3.76 -3.61
N ASP A 23 -2.85 -3.06 -4.72
CA ASP A 23 -4.07 -2.49 -5.27
C ASP A 23 -5.01 -3.61 -5.78
N PRO A 24 -6.29 -3.68 -5.36
CA PRO A 24 -7.25 -4.71 -5.78
C PRO A 24 -7.73 -4.56 -7.25
N GLN A 25 -6.90 -4.00 -8.13
CA GLN A 25 -7.17 -3.74 -9.55
C GLN A 25 -7.38 -5.00 -10.41
N LYS A 26 -7.63 -4.75 -11.70
CA LYS A 26 -7.47 -5.72 -12.78
C LYS A 26 -6.07 -6.35 -12.72
N LEU A 27 -6.00 -7.67 -12.85
CA LEU A 27 -4.75 -8.43 -12.86
C LEU A 27 -3.73 -7.78 -13.82
N LEU A 28 -2.54 -7.47 -13.31
CA LEU A 28 -1.40 -6.84 -14.03
C LEU A 28 -1.52 -5.33 -14.34
N ALA A 29 -2.44 -4.62 -13.69
CA ALA A 29 -2.51 -3.15 -13.72
C ALA A 29 -2.02 -2.54 -12.38
N ASN A 30 -1.51 -1.30 -12.43
CA ASN A 30 -1.07 -0.55 -11.24
C ASN A 30 -2.19 0.34 -10.72
N GLN A 31 -1.96 1.10 -9.64
CA GLN A 31 -2.99 1.98 -9.09
C GLN A 31 -3.64 2.98 -10.08
N ARG A 32 -3.00 3.26 -11.22
CA ARG A 32 -3.45 4.18 -12.26
C ARG A 32 -4.17 3.52 -13.44
N ASP A 33 -4.44 2.22 -13.39
CA ASP A 33 -5.04 1.45 -14.49
C ASP A 33 -4.14 1.38 -15.73
N GLU A 34 -2.81 1.44 -15.54
CA GLU A 34 -1.82 1.29 -16.60
C GLU A 34 -1.50 -0.19 -16.84
N ASP A 35 -1.77 -0.68 -18.06
CA ASP A 35 -1.47 -2.04 -18.50
C ASP A 35 0.05 -2.21 -18.73
N GLY A 36 0.64 -3.31 -18.21
CA GLY A 36 2.08 -3.63 -18.38
C GLY A 36 2.90 -3.58 -17.08
N SER A 37 2.26 -3.21 -15.98
CA SER A 37 2.85 -3.05 -14.64
C SER A 37 3.07 -4.37 -13.88
N ALA A 38 2.52 -5.43 -14.46
CA ALA A 38 2.64 -6.87 -14.24
C ALA A 38 3.88 -7.48 -13.56
N LEU A 39 5.06 -6.87 -13.62
CA LEU A 39 6.27 -7.43 -13.02
C LEU A 39 6.91 -6.51 -11.99
N PRO A 40 7.09 -5.20 -12.27
CA PRO A 40 7.73 -4.32 -11.31
C PRO A 40 6.82 -3.90 -10.16
N THR A 41 5.49 -3.84 -10.36
CA THR A 41 4.54 -3.49 -9.29
C THR A 41 3.77 -4.69 -8.76
N PHE A 42 3.94 -5.87 -9.36
CA PHE A 42 3.12 -7.04 -9.02
C PHE A 42 3.20 -7.45 -7.57
N ASN A 43 4.28 -7.17 -6.86
CA ASN A 43 4.38 -7.43 -5.43
C ASN A 43 4.54 -6.13 -4.63
N ALA A 44 4.23 -4.96 -5.21
CA ALA A 44 4.44 -3.68 -4.55
C ALA A 44 3.36 -3.41 -3.49
N SER A 45 3.66 -2.46 -2.60
CA SER A 45 2.70 -1.90 -1.65
C SER A 45 2.02 -0.65 -2.20
N ASP A 46 1.19 -0.80 -3.24
CA ASP A 46 0.56 0.30 -3.97
C ASP A 46 -0.94 0.49 -3.67
N GLY A 47 -1.58 -0.44 -2.95
CA GLY A 47 -3.01 -0.41 -2.62
C GLY A 47 -3.39 0.29 -1.31
N LEU A 48 -2.47 1.05 -0.71
CA LEU A 48 -2.66 1.70 0.58
C LEU A 48 -2.99 3.20 0.43
N THR A 49 -4.20 3.60 0.79
CA THR A 49 -4.69 4.98 0.59
C THR A 49 -4.79 5.72 1.92
N LEU A 50 -4.26 6.95 1.99
CA LEU A 50 -4.53 7.85 3.11
C LEU A 50 -5.85 8.58 2.90
N ILE A 51 -6.62 8.75 3.96
CA ILE A 51 -7.80 9.61 4.02
C ILE A 51 -7.51 10.78 4.94
N ALA A 52 -7.55 12.00 4.39
CA ALA A 52 -7.36 13.25 5.13
C ALA A 52 -8.30 14.32 4.58
N GLY A 53 -9.01 15.04 5.46
CA GLY A 53 -9.92 16.11 5.03
C GLY A 53 -11.09 15.66 4.12
N GLY A 54 -11.38 14.35 4.05
CA GLY A 54 -12.35 13.78 3.10
C GLY A 54 -11.77 13.45 1.72
N GLU A 55 -10.48 13.69 1.50
CA GLU A 55 -9.77 13.38 0.27
C GLU A 55 -9.02 12.06 0.37
N ARG A 56 -8.84 11.41 -0.78
CA ARG A 56 -8.00 10.22 -0.96
C ARG A 56 -6.64 10.62 -1.47
N ILE A 57 -5.60 10.23 -0.74
CA ILE A 57 -4.21 10.52 -1.07
C ILE A 57 -3.52 9.17 -1.31
N PHE A 58 -3.13 8.94 -2.56
CA PHE A 58 -2.50 7.70 -3.01
C PHE A 58 -0.98 7.71 -2.73
N PRO A 59 -0.34 6.53 -2.64
CA PRO A 59 1.11 6.43 -2.57
C PRO A 59 1.77 7.15 -3.74
N ALA A 60 2.88 7.82 -3.45
CA ALA A 60 3.66 8.53 -4.44
C ALA A 60 4.41 7.55 -5.36
N ASP A 61 4.39 7.86 -6.65
CA ASP A 61 4.99 7.08 -7.72
C ASP A 61 5.82 7.97 -8.66
N TYR A 62 6.57 7.33 -9.57
CA TYR A 62 7.31 7.98 -10.63
C TYR A 62 7.09 7.26 -11.96
N LEU A 63 7.05 8.02 -13.06
CA LEU A 63 6.99 7.44 -14.41
C LEU A 63 8.37 6.88 -14.79
N ASP A 64 8.47 5.56 -14.89
CA ASP A 64 9.66 4.87 -15.35
C ASP A 64 9.75 4.93 -16.87
N ALA A 65 10.88 5.43 -17.39
CA ALA A 65 11.05 5.65 -18.83
C ALA A 65 11.25 4.36 -19.64
N ALA A 66 11.68 3.27 -19.02
CA ALA A 66 11.91 1.99 -19.69
C ALA A 66 10.67 1.10 -19.64
N ALA A 67 9.95 1.14 -18.52
CA ALA A 67 8.70 0.41 -18.33
C ALA A 67 7.47 1.19 -18.83
N GLU A 68 7.62 2.49 -19.15
CA GLU A 68 6.59 3.39 -19.66
C GLU A 68 5.33 3.46 -18.76
N GLN A 69 5.53 3.39 -17.44
CA GLN A 69 4.45 3.33 -16.45
C GLN A 69 4.88 3.89 -15.08
N HIS A 70 3.90 4.16 -14.23
CA HIS A 70 4.15 4.63 -12.87
C HIS A 70 4.50 3.47 -11.93
N LEU A 71 5.62 3.64 -11.22
CA LEU A 71 6.13 2.71 -10.21
C LEU A 71 6.15 3.38 -8.84
N PRO A 72 5.77 2.68 -7.74
CA PRO A 72 5.90 3.20 -6.39
C PRO A 72 7.34 3.64 -6.06
N LEU A 73 7.48 4.70 -5.27
CA LEU A 73 8.81 5.18 -4.85
C LEU A 73 9.53 4.25 -3.86
N SER A 74 8.82 3.31 -3.23
CA SER A 74 9.37 2.38 -2.24
C SER A 74 8.70 1.01 -2.30
N GLU A 75 9.38 -0.02 -1.78
CA GLU A 75 8.90 -1.40 -1.61
C GLU A 75 8.19 -1.98 -2.84
N LEU A 76 8.94 -2.10 -3.94
CA LEU A 76 8.47 -2.67 -5.21
C LEU A 76 8.21 -4.19 -5.16
N ASN A 77 8.67 -4.88 -4.11
CA ASN A 77 8.49 -6.32 -3.99
C ASN A 77 8.39 -6.78 -2.53
N VAL A 78 7.16 -7.03 -2.09
CA VAL A 78 6.80 -7.56 -0.77
C VAL A 78 6.44 -9.05 -0.89
N SER A 79 7.42 -9.87 -1.24
CA SER A 79 7.25 -11.32 -1.46
C SER A 79 7.55 -12.19 -0.23
N ASP A 80 8.04 -11.60 0.86
CA ASP A 80 8.43 -12.39 2.04
C ASP A 80 7.20 -12.98 2.76
N ASP A 81 7.24 -14.30 2.96
CA ASP A 81 6.32 -15.00 3.87
C ASP A 81 6.61 -14.58 5.31
N LEU A 82 5.71 -13.81 5.91
CA LEU A 82 5.74 -13.57 7.34
C LEU A 82 5.37 -14.86 8.08
N LYS A 83 6.38 -15.60 8.57
CA LYS A 83 6.16 -16.83 9.34
C LYS A 83 6.03 -16.57 10.84
N THR A 84 6.82 -15.63 11.38
CA THR A 84 6.79 -15.15 12.77
C THR A 84 7.41 -13.75 12.85
N GLY A 85 7.03 -12.92 13.82
CA GLY A 85 7.70 -11.66 14.12
C GLY A 85 7.04 -10.43 13.51
N VAL A 86 7.84 -9.38 13.31
CA VAL A 86 7.41 -8.06 12.81
C VAL A 86 8.20 -7.74 11.55
N THR A 87 7.53 -7.23 10.52
CA THR A 87 8.18 -6.61 9.36
C THR A 87 7.74 -5.15 9.22
N THR A 88 8.57 -4.38 8.54
CA THR A 88 8.36 -2.96 8.26
C THR A 88 8.28 -2.77 6.76
N ILE A 89 7.19 -2.18 6.29
CA ILE A 89 7.01 -1.80 4.88
C ILE A 89 7.18 -0.28 4.79
N CYS A 90 8.04 0.17 3.88
CA CYS A 90 8.18 1.58 3.54
C CYS A 90 7.19 1.98 2.45
N VAL A 91 6.38 3.00 2.75
CA VAL A 91 5.47 3.60 1.76
C VAL A 91 5.58 5.12 1.85
N VAL A 92 5.65 5.76 0.68
CA VAL A 92 5.78 7.21 0.57
C VAL A 92 4.44 7.81 0.17
N TRP A 93 3.96 8.77 0.95
CA TRP A 93 2.82 9.61 0.61
C TRP A 93 3.24 11.09 0.64
N PRO A 94 2.56 11.97 -0.12
CA PRO A 94 2.54 13.39 0.18
C PRO A 94 2.09 13.61 1.63
N ASP A 95 2.64 14.62 2.30
CA ASP A 95 2.21 14.98 3.65
C ASP A 95 0.77 15.53 3.62
N PRO A 96 -0.19 14.88 4.30
CA PRO A 96 -1.58 15.33 4.34
C PRO A 96 -1.79 16.57 5.23
N GLY A 97 -0.78 17.00 6.00
CA GLY A 97 -0.80 18.26 6.76
C GLY A 97 -1.64 18.26 8.05
N GLY A 98 -2.10 17.09 8.52
CA GLY A 98 -2.87 16.94 9.77
C GLY A 98 -2.14 16.15 10.85
N ASP A 99 -2.60 16.26 12.10
CA ASP A 99 -1.99 15.58 13.26
C ASP A 99 -2.29 14.06 13.30
N THR A 100 -3.33 13.64 12.59
CA THR A 100 -3.75 12.24 12.49
C THR A 100 -4.19 11.90 11.08
N ILE A 101 -4.00 10.65 10.68
CA ILE A 101 -4.43 10.10 9.39
C ILE A 101 -5.30 8.86 9.58
N THR A 102 -6.11 8.58 8.57
CA THR A 102 -6.76 7.29 8.39
C THR A 102 -6.09 6.57 7.23
N LEU A 103 -5.76 5.30 7.41
CA LEU A 103 -5.22 4.42 6.38
C LEU A 103 -6.32 3.44 5.94
N ASP A 104 -6.61 3.43 4.66
CA ASP A 104 -7.54 2.52 4.02
C ASP A 104 -6.84 1.54 3.10
N HIS A 105 -7.34 0.31 3.12
CA HIS A 105 -7.11 -0.67 2.06
C HIS A 105 -8.48 -1.17 1.58
N GLN A 106 -8.77 -0.92 0.30
CA GLN A 106 -10.04 -1.29 -0.30
C GLN A 106 -10.11 -2.79 -0.55
N ALA A 107 -11.30 -3.37 -0.39
CA ALA A 107 -11.54 -4.75 -0.81
C ALA A 107 -11.70 -4.87 -2.33
N ASP A 108 -12.27 -3.83 -2.95
CA ASP A 108 -12.51 -3.76 -4.39
C ASP A 108 -12.59 -2.28 -4.82
N LYS A 109 -11.92 -1.92 -5.92
CA LYS A 109 -11.88 -0.52 -6.42
C LYS A 109 -13.22 0.01 -6.92
N SER A 110 -14.13 -0.84 -7.35
CA SER A 110 -15.47 -0.49 -7.82
C SER A 110 -16.46 -0.26 -6.68
N THR A 111 -16.07 -0.57 -5.44
CA THR A 111 -16.90 -0.40 -4.25
C THR A 111 -16.25 0.57 -3.25
N ASN A 112 -17.05 1.08 -2.33
CA ASN A 112 -16.55 1.87 -1.19
C ASN A 112 -16.21 0.98 0.02
N ASP A 113 -16.17 -0.34 -0.17
CA ASP A 113 -15.93 -1.29 0.90
C ASP A 113 -14.43 -1.44 1.15
N ASN A 114 -14.06 -1.41 2.43
CA ASN A 114 -12.68 -1.59 2.87
C ASN A 114 -12.45 -3.03 3.32
N ALA A 115 -11.35 -3.62 2.87
CA ALA A 115 -10.84 -4.86 3.47
C ALA A 115 -10.43 -4.58 4.92
N TYR A 116 -9.75 -3.45 5.14
CA TYR A 116 -9.53 -2.90 6.48
C TYR A 116 -9.38 -1.38 6.45
N ARG A 117 -9.60 -0.77 7.62
CA ARG A 117 -9.38 0.65 7.89
C ARG A 117 -8.70 0.80 9.25
N LEU A 118 -7.65 1.60 9.29
CA LEU A 118 -7.00 2.03 10.54
C LEU A 118 -7.24 3.52 10.71
N THR A 119 -7.84 3.93 11.83
CA THR A 119 -8.15 5.33 12.12
C THR A 119 -7.22 5.89 13.21
N ASP A 120 -7.21 7.21 13.35
CA ASP A 120 -6.54 7.92 14.44
C ASP A 120 -5.03 7.62 14.54
N ILE A 121 -4.39 7.31 13.41
CA ILE A 121 -2.94 7.07 13.36
C ILE A 121 -2.25 8.42 13.51
N PRO A 122 -1.37 8.61 14.52
CA PRO A 122 -0.71 9.88 14.74
C PRO A 122 0.35 10.16 13.68
N VAL A 123 0.38 11.40 13.17
CA VAL A 123 1.47 11.94 12.36
C VAL A 123 2.46 12.62 13.30
N LYS A 124 3.75 12.29 13.17
CA LYS A 124 4.83 12.92 13.94
C LYS A 124 5.85 13.54 13.01
N ASN A 125 6.00 14.86 13.13
CA ASN A 125 7.05 15.63 12.48
C ASN A 125 8.21 15.75 13.47
N SER A 126 9.07 14.73 13.52
CA SER A 126 10.31 14.73 14.32
C SER A 126 11.53 14.99 13.45
#